data_AF-A0A3D9HZU7-F1
#
_entry.id   AF-A0A3D9HZU7-F1
#
_cell.length_a   1.000
_cell.length_b   1.000
_cell.length_c   1.000
_cell.angle_alpha   90.00
_cell.angle_beta   90.00
_cell.angle_gamma   90.00
#
_symmetry.space_group_name_H-M   'P 1'
#
loop_
_entity.id
_entity.type
_entity.pdbx_description
1 polymer ?
#
loop_
_entity_poly.entity_id
_entity_poly.type
_entity_poly.pdbx_seq_one_letter_code
_entity_poly.pdbx_strand_id
1 'polypeptide(L)'
;MKKRFVRLSGMLMAVALALGLIGALPGHSVEAASGKPIAKYVSPEHIEFVSYSKQWNQKKLKALYAELLKNMHGEELYDLGKVILSAEPSDEELGVADMSYSWYEDDLSDIEMDEPTEITLYGADEHTTVESMATTLSHEYGHHFTHYWLIKKERKLPSSPKTKWASIRGIKGYPVLFTEDTSSADYTHYWDATEIMADDYMALFGSPTAKTSMVNSLRTEEGMGFYAEVENEEIPSVMTLAAVRSYWLKLSGLKDPLPLVFKEPKLTRIQALDVEDDGITDHKLIFDAGSANSNVAARLKYSVYWENEEEEVFDFTDMTTGKLSILVPDGLPETELTLKVYAYDPTTKQFVYARPVKYDLSDPEAPVRLRQ
;
A
#
# COMPACT_ATOMS: atom_id res chain seq x y z
N MET A 1 65.43 6.68 -56.19
CA MET A 1 65.76 6.64 -54.74
C MET A 1 65.19 5.33 -54.19
N LYS A 2 65.96 4.23 -54.11
CA LYS A 2 66.83 3.77 -53.00
C LYS A 2 66.15 3.74 -51.60
N LYS A 3 65.98 2.49 -51.11
CA LYS A 3 66.05 1.98 -49.71
C LYS A 3 64.80 2.25 -48.83
N ARG A 4 64.35 1.39 -47.90
CA ARG A 4 64.80 0.09 -47.36
C ARG A 4 63.68 -0.48 -46.47
N PHE A 5 63.67 -1.81 -46.34
CA PHE A 5 63.02 -2.60 -45.28
C PHE A 5 63.39 -2.15 -43.86
N VAL A 6 62.45 -2.24 -42.91
CA VAL A 6 62.64 -2.84 -41.57
C VAL A 6 61.34 -3.53 -41.13
N ARG A 7 61.43 -4.83 -40.81
CA ARG A 7 60.51 -5.58 -39.95
C ARG A 7 61.00 -5.44 -38.50
N LEU A 8 60.10 -5.22 -37.55
CA LEU A 8 60.19 -5.65 -36.15
C LEU A 8 58.73 -5.75 -35.65
N SER A 9 58.17 -6.95 -35.45
CA SER A 9 58.28 -7.82 -34.26
C SER A 9 57.38 -7.36 -33.10
N GLY A 10 56.28 -8.10 -32.91
CA GLY A 10 55.76 -8.51 -31.60
C GLY A 10 54.93 -7.51 -30.81
N MET A 11 53.61 -7.70 -30.79
CA MET A 11 52.91 -8.11 -29.56
C MET A 11 51.49 -8.57 -29.92
N LEU A 12 51.18 -9.83 -29.59
CA LEU A 12 49.80 -10.27 -29.42
C LEU A 12 49.18 -9.44 -28.30
N MET A 13 48.05 -8.80 -28.55
CA MET A 13 47.10 -8.47 -27.49
C MET A 13 45.75 -9.03 -27.93
N ALA A 14 45.43 -10.19 -27.38
CA ALA A 14 44.08 -10.74 -27.40
C ALA A 14 43.21 -9.81 -26.56
N VAL A 15 42.28 -9.09 -27.19
CA VAL A 15 41.16 -8.48 -26.48
C VAL A 15 40.03 -9.49 -26.56
N ALA A 16 39.92 -10.29 -25.50
CA ALA A 16 38.71 -11.02 -25.19
C ALA A 16 37.64 -9.98 -24.82
N LEU A 17 36.72 -9.72 -25.74
CA LEU A 17 35.47 -9.04 -25.43
C LEU A 17 34.53 -10.07 -24.81
N ALA A 18 34.74 -10.28 -23.52
CA ALA A 18 33.76 -10.84 -22.61
C ALA A 18 33.59 -9.79 -21.52
N LEU A 19 32.42 -9.17 -21.47
CA LEU A 19 31.79 -8.62 -20.28
C LEU A 19 30.34 -8.34 -20.69
N GLY A 20 29.51 -9.37 -20.55
CA GLY A 20 28.08 -9.16 -20.39
C GLY A 20 27.89 -8.32 -19.14
N LEU A 21 27.27 -7.16 -19.31
CA LEU A 21 26.74 -6.39 -18.21
C LEU A 21 25.49 -7.11 -17.73
N ILE A 22 25.70 -8.01 -16.77
CA ILE A 22 24.68 -8.48 -15.85
C ILE A 22 24.37 -7.29 -14.95
N GLY A 23 23.29 -6.57 -15.26
CA GLY A 23 22.66 -5.64 -14.35
C GLY A 23 21.83 -6.41 -13.33
N ALA A 24 22.49 -7.20 -12.48
CA ALA A 24 21.88 -7.64 -11.24
C ALA A 24 22.01 -6.46 -10.27
N LEU A 25 20.89 -5.85 -9.94
CA LEU A 25 20.80 -4.96 -8.79
C LEU A 25 21.33 -5.71 -7.56
N PRO A 26 21.97 -5.03 -6.59
CA PRO A 26 22.29 -5.65 -5.32
C PRO A 26 20.96 -6.00 -4.65
N GLY A 27 20.56 -7.27 -4.77
CA GLY A 27 19.45 -7.79 -3.99
C GLY A 27 19.74 -7.52 -2.52
N HIS A 28 18.76 -6.93 -1.84
CA HIS A 28 18.67 -6.97 -0.40
C HIS A 28 18.47 -8.45 -0.01
N SER A 29 19.55 -9.23 -0.08
CA SER A 29 19.58 -10.57 0.49
C SER A 29 19.49 -10.37 2.00
N VAL A 30 18.26 -10.41 2.50
CA VAL A 30 17.93 -10.31 3.92
C VAL A 30 18.88 -11.19 4.71
N GLU A 31 19.49 -10.60 5.74
CA GLU A 31 20.36 -11.25 6.71
C GLU A 31 19.59 -12.28 7.59
N ALA A 32 18.48 -12.84 7.10
CA ALA A 32 17.78 -14.00 7.64
C ALA A 32 18.57 -15.31 7.44
N ALA A 33 19.63 -15.30 6.62
CA ALA A 33 20.30 -16.50 6.13
C ALA A 33 21.60 -16.85 6.89
N SER A 34 21.47 -17.29 8.14
CA SER A 34 22.40 -18.30 8.70
C SER A 34 21.76 -19.28 9.68
N GLY A 35 20.54 -18.98 10.16
CA GLY A 35 19.78 -19.85 11.05
C GLY A 35 19.07 -20.99 10.31
N LYS A 36 18.93 -22.14 10.97
CA LYS A 36 18.00 -23.18 10.51
C LYS A 36 16.56 -22.72 10.78
N PRO A 37 15.62 -22.79 9.82
CA PRO A 37 14.23 -22.43 10.05
C PRO A 37 13.63 -23.18 11.24
N ILE A 38 12.84 -22.47 12.05
CA ILE A 38 12.19 -22.99 13.25
C ILE A 38 10.95 -23.80 12.88
N ALA A 39 10.18 -23.31 11.92
CA ALA A 39 9.02 -23.99 11.38
C ALA A 39 8.94 -23.84 9.86
N LYS A 40 8.33 -24.83 9.21
CA LYS A 40 8.03 -24.83 7.78
C LYS A 40 6.66 -25.43 7.51
N TYR A 41 5.98 -24.92 6.50
CA TYR A 41 4.75 -25.47 5.95
C TYR A 41 4.77 -25.28 4.42
N VAL A 42 4.34 -26.29 3.66
CA VAL A 42 4.20 -26.19 2.20
C VAL A 42 2.72 -26.29 1.87
N SER A 43 2.19 -25.34 1.12
CA SER A 43 0.78 -25.30 0.73
C SER A 43 0.48 -26.31 -0.40
N PRO A 44 -0.81 -26.61 -0.66
CA PRO A 44 -1.25 -27.36 -1.85
C PRO A 44 -0.81 -26.74 -3.18
N GLU A 45 -0.69 -25.41 -3.26
CA GLU A 45 -0.19 -24.67 -4.44
C GLU A 45 1.34 -24.63 -4.50
N HIS A 46 2.03 -25.36 -3.61
CA HIS A 46 3.49 -25.43 -3.51
C HIS A 46 4.19 -24.16 -2.99
N ILE A 47 3.45 -23.29 -2.30
CA ILE A 47 4.02 -22.11 -1.63
C ILE A 47 4.69 -22.54 -0.33
N GLU A 48 5.96 -22.19 -0.14
CA GLU A 48 6.70 -22.45 1.08
C GLU A 48 6.49 -21.34 2.12
N PHE A 49 5.88 -21.67 3.25
CA PHE A 49 5.84 -20.80 4.43
C PHE A 49 6.98 -21.20 5.38
N VAL A 50 7.89 -20.27 5.65
CA VAL A 50 9.09 -20.51 6.45
C VAL A 50 9.15 -19.48 7.57
N SER A 51 9.41 -19.92 8.81
CA SER A 51 9.63 -18.97 9.91
C SER A 51 10.94 -19.20 10.63
N TYR A 52 11.57 -18.08 10.94
CA TYR A 52 12.76 -17.97 11.78
C TYR A 52 12.42 -17.49 13.21
N SER A 53 11.14 -17.23 13.50
CA SER A 53 10.62 -16.83 14.82
C SER A 53 10.13 -18.03 15.64
N LYS A 54 10.39 -18.00 16.95
CA LYS A 54 9.87 -19.03 17.88
C LYS A 54 8.38 -18.90 18.12
N GLN A 55 7.80 -17.74 17.84
CA GLN A 55 6.38 -17.45 18.03
C GLN A 55 5.51 -18.11 16.95
N TRP A 56 6.11 -18.51 15.84
CA TRP A 56 5.44 -18.97 14.63
C TRP A 56 5.71 -20.45 14.34
N ASN A 57 4.91 -21.31 14.98
CA ASN A 57 4.93 -22.75 14.70
C ASN A 57 4.19 -23.11 13.40
N GLN A 58 4.33 -24.36 12.96
CA GLN A 58 3.70 -24.86 11.73
C GLN A 58 2.18 -24.67 11.68
N LYS A 59 1.47 -24.74 12.83
CA LYS A 59 0.02 -24.52 12.88
C LYS A 59 -0.31 -23.06 12.54
N LYS A 60 0.45 -22.09 13.05
CA LYS A 60 0.29 -20.68 12.71
C LYS A 60 0.66 -20.41 11.24
N LEU A 61 1.71 -21.03 10.71
CA LEU A 61 2.05 -20.91 9.29
C LEU A 61 0.92 -21.41 8.37
N LYS A 62 0.28 -22.53 8.72
CA LYS A 62 -0.91 -23.00 8.00
C LYS A 62 -2.08 -22.03 8.13
N ALA A 63 -2.24 -21.36 9.27
CA ALA A 63 -3.26 -20.34 9.46
C ALA A 63 -2.97 -19.06 8.66
N LEU A 64 -1.70 -18.67 8.53
CA LEU A 64 -1.26 -17.55 7.69
C LEU A 64 -1.47 -17.84 6.20
N TYR A 65 -1.20 -19.07 5.76
CA TYR A 65 -1.60 -19.50 4.42
C TYR A 65 -3.13 -19.41 4.20
N ALA A 66 -3.92 -19.85 5.18
CA ALA A 66 -5.37 -19.71 5.11
C ALA A 66 -5.83 -18.23 5.11
N GLU A 67 -5.01 -17.32 5.65
CA GLU A 67 -5.22 -15.88 5.58
C GLU A 67 -4.87 -15.33 4.19
N LEU A 68 -3.73 -15.73 3.61
CA LEU A 68 -3.36 -15.38 2.23
C LEU A 68 -4.50 -15.70 1.25
N LEU A 69 -5.10 -16.89 1.36
CA LEU A 69 -6.22 -17.33 0.51
C LEU A 69 -7.52 -16.52 0.67
N LYS A 70 -7.62 -15.66 1.68
CA LYS A 70 -8.77 -14.75 1.83
C LYS A 70 -8.61 -13.48 1.00
N ASN A 71 -7.42 -13.20 0.48
CA ASN A 71 -7.23 -12.21 -0.57
C ASN A 71 -7.92 -12.68 -1.84
N MET A 72 -8.35 -11.76 -2.69
CA MET A 72 -8.88 -12.13 -4.00
C MET A 72 -7.73 -12.45 -4.95
N HIS A 73 -7.53 -13.73 -5.20
CA HIS A 73 -6.44 -14.23 -6.03
C HIS A 73 -6.95 -15.09 -7.19
N GLY A 74 -6.14 -15.21 -8.24
CA GLY A 74 -6.34 -15.98 -9.45
C GLY A 74 -5.17 -16.95 -9.71
N GLU A 75 -4.78 -17.06 -10.98
CA GLU A 75 -3.69 -17.95 -11.40
C GLU A 75 -2.31 -17.44 -10.97
N GLU A 76 -2.16 -16.14 -10.69
CA GLU A 76 -0.91 -15.55 -10.21
C GLU A 76 -0.42 -16.19 -8.91
N LEU A 77 -1.34 -16.68 -8.06
CA LEU A 77 -0.98 -17.37 -6.81
C LEU A 77 0.02 -18.53 -7.02
N TYR A 78 0.01 -19.19 -8.17
CA TYR A 78 0.95 -20.28 -8.49
C TYR A 78 2.36 -19.80 -8.81
N ASP A 79 2.55 -18.50 -9.05
CA ASP A 79 3.84 -17.85 -9.27
C ASP A 79 4.38 -17.21 -7.97
N LEU A 80 3.71 -17.40 -6.82
CA LEU A 80 4.24 -17.10 -5.49
C LEU A 80 4.97 -18.33 -4.95
N GLY A 81 6.28 -18.24 -4.75
CA GLY A 81 7.12 -19.36 -4.30
C GLY A 81 7.19 -19.49 -2.79
N LYS A 82 7.31 -18.38 -2.07
CA LYS A 82 7.64 -18.40 -0.64
C LYS A 82 7.06 -17.23 0.14
N VAL A 83 6.72 -17.49 1.40
CA VAL A 83 6.44 -16.49 2.43
C VAL A 83 7.36 -16.76 3.62
N ILE A 84 8.29 -15.84 3.89
CA ILE A 84 9.28 -15.90 4.95
C ILE A 84 8.83 -15.00 6.10
N LEU A 85 8.91 -15.52 7.33
CA LEU A 85 8.73 -14.73 8.55
C LEU A 85 10.10 -14.55 9.21
N SER A 86 10.67 -13.37 9.07
CA SER A 86 11.89 -12.96 9.78
C SER A 86 11.57 -12.65 11.23
N ALA A 87 12.41 -13.11 12.16
CA ALA A 87 12.20 -12.87 13.59
C ALA A 87 12.37 -11.40 13.94
N GLU A 88 13.45 -10.79 13.43
CA GLU A 88 13.84 -9.41 13.71
C GLU A 88 12.99 -8.43 12.88
N PRO A 89 12.68 -7.25 13.43
CA PRO A 89 12.12 -6.16 12.64
C PRO A 89 13.12 -5.67 11.59
N SER A 90 12.62 -4.99 10.56
CA SER A 90 13.42 -4.16 9.67
C SER A 90 13.23 -2.70 10.10
N ASP A 91 14.29 -1.90 9.98
CA ASP A 91 14.24 -0.47 10.33
C ASP A 91 13.47 0.35 9.28
N GLU A 92 13.22 -0.21 8.10
CA GLU A 92 12.67 0.51 6.94
C GLU A 92 11.25 0.05 6.55
N GLU A 93 10.91 -1.23 6.73
CA GLU A 93 9.68 -1.81 6.19
C GLU A 93 9.15 -2.99 7.03
N LEU A 94 7.83 -3.25 6.98
CA LEU A 94 7.22 -4.40 7.67
C LEU A 94 7.22 -5.68 6.81
N GLY A 95 7.38 -5.53 5.50
CA GLY A 95 7.52 -6.63 4.56
C GLY A 95 8.13 -6.17 3.24
N VAL A 96 8.46 -7.15 2.39
CA VAL A 96 8.94 -6.93 1.02
C VAL A 96 8.53 -8.10 0.13
N ALA A 97 8.19 -7.80 -1.12
CA ALA A 97 7.96 -8.78 -2.18
C ALA A 97 9.14 -8.78 -3.16
N ASP A 98 10.00 -9.78 -3.08
CA ASP A 98 11.11 -10.00 -3.99
C ASP A 98 10.63 -10.66 -5.28
N MET A 99 10.64 -9.89 -6.37
CA MET A 99 10.23 -10.33 -7.71
C MET A 99 11.41 -10.27 -8.66
N SER A 100 11.60 -11.33 -9.45
CA SER A 100 12.63 -11.39 -10.49
C SER A 100 11.96 -11.45 -11.86
N TYR A 101 12.40 -10.60 -12.77
CA TYR A 101 11.92 -10.55 -14.14
C TYR A 101 13.03 -10.06 -15.07
N SER A 102 12.99 -10.49 -16.32
CA SER A 102 13.96 -10.11 -17.33
C SER A 102 13.31 -9.85 -18.68
N TRP A 103 14.04 -9.14 -19.54
CA TRP A 103 13.65 -8.84 -20.91
C TRP A 103 14.92 -8.63 -21.74
N TYR A 104 14.83 -8.88 -23.06
CA TYR A 104 15.94 -8.62 -23.99
C TYR A 104 15.66 -7.44 -24.93
N GLU A 105 14.39 -7.19 -25.25
CA GLU A 105 14.01 -6.12 -26.16
C GLU A 105 13.82 -4.79 -25.41
N ASP A 106 14.33 -3.68 -25.97
CA ASP A 106 14.25 -2.35 -25.35
C ASP A 106 12.81 -1.87 -25.08
N ASP A 107 11.82 -2.48 -25.74
CA ASP A 107 10.41 -2.14 -25.61
C ASP A 107 9.63 -3.01 -24.61
N LEU A 108 10.32 -3.88 -23.86
CA LEU A 108 9.74 -4.85 -22.91
C LEU A 108 8.77 -5.85 -23.56
N SER A 109 8.75 -5.98 -24.89
CA SER A 109 7.77 -6.84 -25.57
C SER A 109 7.88 -8.32 -25.18
N ASP A 110 9.06 -8.74 -24.71
CA ASP A 110 9.39 -10.08 -24.25
C ASP A 110 9.52 -10.21 -22.72
N ILE A 111 9.19 -9.17 -21.94
CA ILE A 111 9.33 -9.22 -20.48
C ILE A 111 8.56 -10.41 -19.86
N GLU A 112 9.24 -11.14 -18.98
CA GLU A 112 8.70 -12.29 -18.26
C GLU A 112 9.18 -12.36 -16.81
N MET A 113 8.42 -13.07 -15.97
CA MET A 113 8.83 -13.40 -14.60
C MET A 113 9.86 -14.53 -14.66
N ASP A 114 11.03 -14.34 -14.04
CA ASP A 114 12.13 -15.31 -14.08
C ASP A 114 11.98 -16.40 -13.02
N GLU A 115 11.59 -15.97 -11.81
CA GLU A 115 11.50 -16.82 -10.62
C GLU A 115 10.18 -16.57 -9.88
N PRO A 116 9.66 -17.57 -9.14
CA PRO A 116 8.53 -17.37 -8.26
C PRO A 116 8.83 -16.28 -7.23
N THR A 117 7.84 -15.43 -6.95
CA THR A 117 7.99 -14.35 -5.97
C THR A 117 8.26 -14.88 -4.57
N GLU A 118 9.10 -14.19 -3.81
CA GLU A 118 9.28 -14.43 -2.37
C GLU A 118 8.77 -13.22 -1.59
N ILE A 119 7.91 -13.45 -0.61
CA ILE A 119 7.46 -12.40 0.32
C ILE A 119 8.18 -12.60 1.65
N THR A 120 8.83 -11.56 2.17
CA THR A 120 9.36 -11.55 3.54
C THR A 120 8.50 -10.64 4.40
N LEU A 121 8.11 -11.13 5.58
CA LEU A 121 7.43 -10.37 6.63
C LEU A 121 8.37 -10.25 7.82
N TYR A 122 8.65 -9.03 8.26
CA TYR A 122 9.59 -8.72 9.33
C TYR A 122 8.91 -8.67 10.70
N GLY A 123 9.71 -8.67 11.78
CA GLY A 123 9.22 -8.48 13.15
C GLY A 123 8.33 -9.61 13.66
N ALA A 124 8.53 -10.84 13.21
CA ALA A 124 7.64 -11.96 13.56
C ALA A 124 7.70 -12.36 15.05
N ASP A 125 8.73 -11.93 15.81
CA ASP A 125 8.73 -12.06 17.27
C ASP A 125 7.82 -11.04 17.98
N GLU A 126 7.50 -9.91 17.32
CA GLU A 126 6.61 -8.85 17.82
C GLU A 126 5.17 -9.06 17.30
N HIS A 127 5.04 -9.29 15.99
CA HIS A 127 3.79 -9.58 15.31
C HIS A 127 3.49 -11.08 15.38
N THR A 128 3.02 -11.55 16.53
CA THR A 128 2.91 -12.99 16.82
C THR A 128 1.58 -13.64 16.39
N THR A 129 0.69 -12.89 15.74
CA THR A 129 -0.64 -13.35 15.33
C THR A 129 -0.85 -13.25 13.82
N VAL A 130 -1.81 -14.00 13.29
CA VAL A 130 -2.15 -13.91 11.86
C VAL A 130 -2.74 -12.54 11.55
N GLU A 131 -3.57 -12.03 12.46
CA GLU A 131 -4.21 -10.74 12.37
C GLU A 131 -3.19 -9.60 12.29
N SER A 132 -2.14 -9.64 13.11
CA SER A 132 -1.06 -8.63 13.09
C SER A 132 -0.18 -8.66 11.84
N MET A 133 -0.23 -9.74 11.05
CA MET A 133 0.51 -9.86 9.77
C MET A 133 -0.39 -9.69 8.55
N ALA A 134 -1.71 -9.62 8.74
CA ALA A 134 -2.67 -9.79 7.65
C ALA A 134 -2.59 -8.65 6.64
N THR A 135 -2.41 -7.41 7.10
CA THR A 135 -2.38 -6.27 6.19
C THR A 135 -1.09 -6.20 5.40
N THR A 136 0.06 -6.24 6.05
CA THR A 136 1.38 -6.36 5.40
C THR A 136 1.40 -7.51 4.39
N LEU A 137 0.94 -8.72 4.77
CA LEU A 137 0.85 -9.84 3.81
C LEU A 137 -0.05 -9.54 2.60
N SER A 138 -1.15 -8.81 2.80
CA SER A 138 -2.05 -8.43 1.71
C SER A 138 -1.46 -7.35 0.80
N HIS A 139 -0.66 -6.44 1.38
CA HIS A 139 0.12 -5.42 0.68
C HIS A 139 1.21 -6.05 -0.19
N GLU A 140 2.08 -6.88 0.40
CA GLU A 140 3.13 -7.58 -0.35
C GLU A 140 2.57 -8.52 -1.42
N TYR A 141 1.42 -9.15 -1.15
CA TYR A 141 0.74 -9.92 -2.17
C TYR A 141 0.16 -9.03 -3.29
N GLY A 142 -0.17 -7.77 -2.99
CA GLY A 142 -0.54 -6.75 -3.96
C GLY A 142 0.58 -6.39 -4.92
N HIS A 143 1.82 -6.29 -4.44
CA HIS A 143 3.02 -6.16 -5.28
C HIS A 143 3.12 -7.32 -6.27
N HIS A 144 3.07 -8.56 -5.76
CA HIS A 144 3.07 -9.77 -6.58
C HIS A 144 1.94 -9.77 -7.63
N PHE A 145 0.70 -9.50 -7.20
CA PHE A 145 -0.48 -9.49 -8.07
C PHE A 145 -0.33 -8.47 -9.20
N THR A 146 0.04 -7.24 -8.88
CA THR A 146 0.08 -6.14 -9.86
C THR A 146 1.19 -6.34 -10.88
N HIS A 147 2.40 -6.72 -10.44
CA HIS A 147 3.50 -7.06 -11.34
C HIS A 147 3.13 -8.18 -12.28
N TYR A 148 2.63 -9.29 -11.73
CA TYR A 148 2.26 -10.47 -12.52
C TYR A 148 1.33 -10.12 -13.67
N TRP A 149 0.23 -9.41 -13.37
CA TRP A 149 -0.78 -9.13 -14.37
C TRP A 149 -0.35 -8.05 -15.37
N LEU A 150 0.43 -7.06 -14.95
CA LEU A 150 0.98 -6.05 -15.86
C LEU A 150 2.00 -6.67 -16.81
N ILE A 151 2.93 -7.49 -16.33
CA ILE A 151 3.90 -8.22 -17.16
C ILE A 151 3.14 -9.14 -18.12
N LYS A 152 2.25 -9.99 -17.59
CA LYS A 152 1.54 -11.01 -18.39
C LYS A 152 0.59 -10.45 -19.44
N LYS A 153 -0.09 -9.33 -19.16
CA LYS A 153 -1.18 -8.81 -20.02
C LYS A 153 -0.89 -7.48 -20.71
N GLU A 154 0.01 -6.67 -20.14
CA GLU A 154 0.39 -5.38 -20.72
C GLU A 154 1.84 -5.32 -21.22
N ARG A 155 2.70 -6.28 -20.82
CA ARG A 155 4.15 -6.23 -21.07
C ARG A 155 4.78 -4.94 -20.53
N LYS A 156 4.46 -4.62 -19.26
CA LYS A 156 4.91 -3.41 -18.57
C LYS A 156 5.17 -3.71 -17.09
N LEU A 157 6.00 -2.86 -16.49
CA LEU A 157 6.21 -2.79 -15.06
C LEU A 157 5.32 -1.70 -14.41
N PRO A 158 5.07 -1.77 -13.09
CA PRO A 158 4.40 -0.71 -12.35
C PRO A 158 5.04 0.67 -12.52
N SER A 159 6.37 0.73 -12.59
CA SER A 159 7.15 1.95 -12.90
C SER A 159 6.90 2.54 -14.29
N SER A 160 6.07 1.92 -15.13
CA SER A 160 5.71 2.50 -16.43
C SER A 160 4.50 3.44 -16.33
N PRO A 161 4.65 4.75 -16.65
CA PRO A 161 3.51 5.68 -16.68
C PRO A 161 2.53 5.38 -17.83
N LYS A 162 2.86 4.43 -18.71
CA LYS A 162 2.06 4.01 -19.85
C LYS A 162 1.14 2.83 -19.52
N THR A 163 1.13 2.31 -18.29
CA THR A 163 0.16 1.29 -17.87
C THR A 163 -1.26 1.81 -18.03
N LYS A 164 -2.20 0.93 -18.34
CA LYS A 164 -3.61 1.33 -18.35
C LYS A 164 -4.09 1.74 -16.96
N TRP A 165 -3.57 1.09 -15.92
CA TRP A 165 -3.80 1.48 -14.53
C TRP A 165 -3.51 2.97 -14.30
N ALA A 166 -2.33 3.47 -14.70
CA ALA A 166 -1.94 4.86 -14.49
C ALA A 166 -2.95 5.84 -15.10
N SER A 167 -3.44 5.53 -16.30
CA SER A 167 -4.46 6.36 -16.96
C SER A 167 -5.81 6.35 -16.24
N ILE A 168 -6.27 5.22 -15.72
CA ILE A 168 -7.61 5.11 -15.11
C ILE A 168 -7.61 5.44 -13.62
N ARG A 169 -6.46 5.34 -12.96
CA ARG A 169 -6.27 5.75 -11.56
C ARG A 169 -6.38 7.25 -11.39
N GLY A 170 -6.15 8.01 -12.47
CA GLY A 170 -6.33 9.46 -12.49
C GLY A 170 -5.18 10.21 -11.80
N ILE A 171 -4.00 9.60 -11.72
CA ILE A 171 -2.81 10.15 -11.03
C ILE A 171 -2.11 11.29 -11.78
N LYS A 172 -2.62 11.69 -12.95
CA LYS A 172 -2.09 12.85 -13.67
C LYS A 172 -2.32 14.11 -12.82
N GLY A 173 -1.23 14.79 -12.47
CA GLY A 173 -1.25 16.02 -11.65
C GLY A 173 -0.82 15.79 -10.20
N TYR A 174 -0.53 14.54 -9.83
CA TYR A 174 0.10 14.17 -8.57
C TYR A 174 1.58 13.85 -8.80
N PRO A 175 2.46 14.01 -7.80
CA PRO A 175 3.90 13.79 -7.94
C PRO A 175 4.27 12.29 -7.89
N VAL A 176 3.46 11.43 -8.53
CA VAL A 176 3.70 9.99 -8.58
C VAL A 176 5.01 9.71 -9.31
N LEU A 177 5.87 8.94 -8.65
CA LEU A 177 7.14 8.45 -9.11
C LEU A 177 6.92 7.15 -9.89
N PHE A 178 7.57 7.09 -11.04
CA PHE A 178 7.52 5.97 -11.98
C PHE A 178 8.96 5.52 -12.21
N THR A 179 9.51 4.80 -11.24
CA THR A 179 10.92 4.43 -11.17
C THR A 179 11.08 3.03 -10.60
N GLU A 180 12.13 2.32 -10.99
CA GLU A 180 12.62 1.11 -10.31
C GLU A 180 13.84 1.44 -9.43
N ASP A 181 14.36 2.67 -9.51
CA ASP A 181 15.46 3.16 -8.69
C ASP A 181 14.92 3.83 -7.42
N THR A 182 14.93 3.06 -6.33
CA THR A 182 14.54 3.48 -4.98
C THR A 182 15.66 4.21 -4.24
N SER A 183 16.86 4.30 -4.81
CA SER A 183 18.03 4.95 -4.17
C SER A 183 18.11 6.47 -4.38
N SER A 184 17.18 7.02 -5.16
CA SER A 184 17.12 8.46 -5.44
C SER A 184 16.82 9.27 -4.17
N ALA A 185 17.45 10.43 -4.03
CA ALA A 185 17.18 11.34 -2.90
C ALA A 185 15.74 11.91 -2.89
N ASP A 186 15.06 11.86 -4.03
CA ASP A 186 13.68 12.31 -4.19
C ASP A 186 12.66 11.15 -4.04
N TYR A 187 13.13 9.94 -3.74
CA TYR A 187 12.28 8.76 -3.58
C TYR A 187 11.51 8.80 -2.26
N THR A 188 10.22 8.48 -2.34
CA THR A 188 9.35 8.29 -1.19
C THR A 188 8.37 7.17 -1.52
N HIS A 189 8.18 6.20 -0.62
CA HIS A 189 7.19 5.11 -0.79
C HIS A 189 5.81 5.70 -1.08
N TYR A 190 5.49 6.78 -0.36
CA TYR A 190 4.27 7.56 -0.54
C TYR A 190 3.97 7.90 -1.99
N TRP A 191 4.93 8.16 -2.86
CA TRP A 191 4.64 8.53 -4.26
C TRP A 191 4.99 7.45 -5.27
N ASP A 192 5.49 6.29 -4.87
CA ASP A 192 5.83 5.21 -5.80
C ASP A 192 4.56 4.57 -6.40
N ALA A 193 4.48 4.52 -7.73
CA ALA A 193 3.43 3.82 -8.46
C ALA A 193 3.27 2.34 -8.04
N THR A 194 4.36 1.67 -7.67
CA THR A 194 4.41 0.29 -7.19
C THR A 194 3.70 0.14 -5.86
N GLU A 195 4.03 0.99 -4.88
CA GLU A 195 3.37 1.03 -3.56
C GLU A 195 1.89 1.42 -3.68
N ILE A 196 1.56 2.44 -4.47
CA ILE A 196 0.16 2.84 -4.72
C ILE A 196 -0.66 1.65 -5.28
N MET A 197 -0.06 0.85 -6.17
CA MET A 197 -0.71 -0.31 -6.75
C MET A 197 -0.96 -1.42 -5.71
N ALA A 198 -0.03 -1.64 -4.78
CA ALA A 198 -0.17 -2.58 -3.67
C ALA A 198 -1.24 -2.12 -2.66
N ASP A 199 -1.24 -0.84 -2.28
CA ASP A 199 -2.28 -0.21 -1.45
C ASP A 199 -3.66 -0.35 -2.10
N ASP A 200 -3.74 -0.03 -3.40
CA ASP A 200 -4.96 -0.16 -4.19
C ASP A 200 -5.46 -1.61 -4.17
N TYR A 201 -4.55 -2.58 -4.33
CA TYR A 201 -4.88 -4.00 -4.27
C TYR A 201 -5.40 -4.38 -2.89
N MET A 202 -4.71 -4.01 -1.81
CA MET A 202 -5.12 -4.31 -0.45
C MET A 202 -6.52 -3.74 -0.17
N ALA A 203 -6.80 -2.50 -0.56
CA ALA A 203 -8.13 -1.89 -0.40
C ALA A 203 -9.22 -2.62 -1.22
N LEU A 204 -8.94 -2.95 -2.49
CA LEU A 204 -9.92 -3.55 -3.40
C LEU A 204 -10.15 -5.05 -3.15
N PHE A 205 -9.07 -5.78 -2.89
CA PHE A 205 -8.96 -7.24 -3.02
C PHE A 205 -8.31 -7.91 -1.81
N GLY A 206 -7.73 -7.12 -0.91
CA GLY A 206 -7.18 -7.59 0.36
C GLY A 206 -8.18 -8.38 1.21
N SER A 207 -7.66 -9.19 2.12
CA SER A 207 -8.49 -10.02 2.98
C SER A 207 -9.41 -9.20 3.92
N PRO A 208 -10.54 -9.78 4.37
CA PRO A 208 -11.36 -9.15 5.40
C PRO A 208 -10.62 -8.85 6.71
N THR A 209 -9.60 -9.67 7.06
CA THR A 209 -8.80 -9.49 8.27
C THR A 209 -7.87 -8.29 8.11
N ALA A 210 -7.13 -8.20 6.99
CA ALA A 210 -6.27 -7.08 6.64
C ALA A 210 -7.02 -5.74 6.73
N LYS A 211 -8.15 -5.65 6.02
CA LYS A 211 -8.96 -4.42 6.01
C LYS A 211 -9.52 -4.05 7.39
N THR A 212 -9.79 -5.04 8.23
CA THR A 212 -10.25 -4.79 9.61
C THR A 212 -9.08 -4.34 10.48
N SER A 213 -7.90 -4.94 10.31
CA SER A 213 -6.69 -4.57 11.04
C SER A 213 -6.32 -3.11 10.75
N MET A 214 -6.30 -2.73 9.47
CA MET A 214 -6.06 -1.36 9.02
C MET A 214 -7.08 -0.35 9.60
N VAL A 215 -8.35 -0.76 9.76
CA VAL A 215 -9.35 0.09 10.41
C VAL A 215 -9.15 0.20 11.92
N ASN A 216 -8.56 -0.80 12.54
CA ASN A 216 -8.26 -0.76 13.97
C ASN A 216 -6.99 0.07 14.26
N SER A 217 -6.00 0.11 13.36
CA SER A 217 -4.82 0.97 13.52
C SER A 217 -5.16 2.46 13.50
N LEU A 218 -6.23 2.87 12.80
CA LEU A 218 -6.81 4.23 12.90
C LEU A 218 -7.23 4.65 14.31
N ARG A 219 -7.23 3.73 15.30
CA ARG A 219 -7.80 3.93 16.64
C ARG A 219 -6.79 3.73 17.76
N THR A 220 -5.51 3.72 17.46
CA THR A 220 -4.44 3.59 18.45
C THR A 220 -3.60 4.87 18.49
N GLU A 221 -2.99 5.21 19.64
CA GLU A 221 -2.00 6.30 19.72
C GLU A 221 -0.75 5.97 18.89
N GLU A 222 -0.43 4.68 18.73
CA GLU A 222 0.52 4.15 17.74
C GLU A 222 -0.03 4.20 16.29
N GLY A 223 -1.25 4.74 16.11
CA GLY A 223 -2.00 4.85 14.86
C GLY A 223 -1.39 5.76 13.81
N MET A 224 -0.17 6.25 14.04
CA MET A 224 0.76 6.53 12.95
C MET A 224 0.85 5.36 11.96
N GLY A 225 0.47 4.12 12.32
CA GLY A 225 0.37 2.99 11.40
C GLY A 225 -0.66 3.09 10.26
N PHE A 226 -1.47 4.15 10.13
CA PHE A 226 -2.14 4.41 8.83
C PHE A 226 -1.14 4.91 7.77
N TYR A 227 -0.05 5.56 8.20
CA TYR A 227 1.11 5.89 7.36
C TYR A 227 1.90 4.66 6.89
N ALA A 228 1.53 3.43 7.28
CA ALA A 228 2.29 2.25 6.90
C ALA A 228 1.66 1.42 5.75
N GLU A 229 0.38 1.62 5.39
CA GLU A 229 -0.30 0.67 4.47
C GLU A 229 -1.37 1.24 3.53
N VAL A 230 -1.84 2.49 3.70
CA VAL A 230 -2.39 3.28 2.58
C VAL A 230 -1.89 4.70 2.72
N GLU A 231 -0.70 4.93 2.18
CA GLU A 231 0.00 6.20 2.35
C GLU A 231 -0.69 7.30 1.53
N ASN A 232 -1.19 6.94 0.36
CA ASN A 232 -1.63 7.83 -0.70
C ASN A 232 -2.97 8.57 -0.53
N GLU A 233 -3.22 9.17 0.63
CA GLU A 233 -4.51 9.81 0.91
C GLU A 233 -4.77 11.11 0.13
N GLU A 234 -3.71 11.72 -0.43
CA GLU A 234 -3.81 12.92 -1.28
C GLU A 234 -4.45 12.63 -2.65
N ILE A 235 -4.39 11.39 -3.13
CA ILE A 235 -5.12 10.95 -4.33
C ILE A 235 -6.51 10.42 -3.94
N PRO A 236 -7.51 10.48 -4.84
CA PRO A 236 -8.82 9.94 -4.54
C PRO A 236 -8.73 8.45 -4.18
N SER A 237 -9.43 8.03 -3.13
CA SER A 237 -9.49 6.62 -2.71
C SER A 237 -9.90 5.72 -3.88
N VAL A 238 -9.14 4.65 -4.11
CA VAL A 238 -9.44 3.64 -5.15
C VAL A 238 -10.82 3.03 -5.03
N MET A 239 -11.37 3.04 -3.81
CA MET A 239 -12.69 2.53 -3.47
C MET A 239 -13.83 3.36 -4.08
N THR A 240 -13.51 4.56 -4.58
CA THR A 240 -14.40 5.42 -5.37
C THR A 240 -14.22 5.25 -6.90
N LEU A 241 -13.20 4.48 -7.33
CA LEU A 241 -12.78 4.35 -8.72
C LEU A 241 -13.20 3.00 -9.31
N ALA A 242 -14.48 2.84 -9.64
CA ALA A 242 -15.04 1.62 -10.24
C ALA A 242 -14.29 1.14 -11.50
N ALA A 243 -13.70 2.07 -12.26
CA ALA A 243 -12.90 1.76 -13.44
C ALA A 243 -11.61 0.98 -13.10
N VAL A 244 -10.93 1.33 -11.99
CA VAL A 244 -9.70 0.65 -11.54
C VAL A 244 -10.01 -0.79 -11.14
N ARG A 245 -11.05 -1.00 -10.32
CA ARG A 245 -11.50 -2.35 -9.95
C ARG A 245 -11.87 -3.18 -11.18
N SER A 246 -12.66 -2.62 -12.09
CA SER A 246 -13.11 -3.31 -13.31
C SER A 246 -11.93 -3.69 -14.20
N TYR A 247 -10.90 -2.85 -14.25
CA TYR A 247 -9.66 -3.13 -14.97
C TYR A 247 -8.93 -4.34 -14.39
N TRP A 248 -8.67 -4.36 -13.08
CA TRP A 248 -7.97 -5.48 -12.44
C TRP A 248 -8.74 -6.79 -12.57
N LEU A 249 -10.04 -6.80 -12.32
CA LEU A 249 -10.89 -7.98 -12.49
C LEU A 249 -10.88 -8.51 -13.93
N LYS A 250 -10.87 -7.61 -14.92
CA LYS A 250 -10.77 -8.00 -16.34
C LYS A 250 -9.39 -8.58 -16.67
N LEU A 251 -8.33 -7.99 -16.13
CA LEU A 251 -6.95 -8.39 -16.38
C LEU A 251 -6.70 -9.79 -15.83
N SER A 252 -7.19 -10.04 -14.61
CA SER A 252 -7.00 -11.28 -13.87
C SER A 252 -8.03 -12.38 -14.19
N GLY A 253 -9.15 -12.02 -14.81
CA GLY A 253 -10.27 -12.95 -15.04
C GLY A 253 -11.08 -13.27 -13.78
N LEU A 254 -10.83 -12.55 -12.68
CA LEU A 254 -11.60 -12.68 -11.45
C LEU A 254 -13.02 -12.16 -11.61
N LYS A 255 -13.96 -12.80 -10.91
CA LYS A 255 -15.36 -12.35 -10.87
C LYS A 255 -15.49 -11.25 -9.81
N ASP A 256 -16.35 -10.26 -10.05
CA ASP A 256 -16.67 -9.27 -9.03
C ASP A 256 -17.73 -9.82 -8.05
N PRO A 257 -17.38 -10.22 -6.81
CA PRO A 257 -18.39 -10.60 -5.85
C PRO A 257 -19.11 -9.38 -5.27
N LEU A 258 -18.54 -8.18 -5.40
CA LEU A 258 -18.95 -7.01 -4.65
C LEU A 258 -18.55 -5.71 -5.37
N PRO A 259 -19.43 -5.16 -6.23
CA PRO A 259 -19.14 -3.92 -6.94
C PRO A 259 -19.01 -2.73 -5.97
N LEU A 260 -18.16 -1.77 -6.34
CA LEU A 260 -17.95 -0.56 -5.55
C LEU A 260 -19.21 0.33 -5.58
N VAL A 261 -19.60 0.78 -4.40
CA VAL A 261 -20.78 1.64 -4.18
C VAL A 261 -20.42 2.90 -3.37
N PHE A 262 -19.12 3.17 -3.20
CA PHE A 262 -18.62 4.24 -2.36
C PHE A 262 -18.39 5.54 -3.13
N LYS A 263 -18.42 6.64 -2.38
CA LYS A 263 -17.96 7.98 -2.79
C LYS A 263 -17.19 8.60 -1.62
N GLU A 264 -16.40 9.63 -1.88
CA GLU A 264 -15.67 10.35 -0.84
C GLU A 264 -16.65 10.93 0.22
N PRO A 265 -16.47 10.64 1.52
CA PRO A 265 -17.24 11.23 2.61
C PRO A 265 -16.74 12.65 2.95
N LYS A 266 -16.89 13.59 2.02
CA LYS A 266 -16.24 14.92 2.08
C LYS A 266 -16.64 15.72 3.32
N LEU A 267 -15.66 16.25 4.06
CA LEU A 267 -15.91 17.27 5.09
C LEU A 267 -16.44 18.55 4.42
N THR A 268 -17.66 18.91 4.78
CA THR A 268 -18.37 20.06 4.20
C THR A 268 -18.26 21.32 5.04
N ARG A 269 -18.25 21.17 6.37
CA ARG A 269 -18.22 22.29 7.32
C ARG A 269 -17.77 21.84 8.72
N ILE A 270 -17.06 22.71 9.42
CA ILE A 270 -16.90 22.69 10.87
C ILE A 270 -17.83 23.77 11.44
N GLN A 271 -18.69 23.40 12.39
CA GLN A 271 -19.62 24.31 13.05
C GLN A 271 -19.23 24.44 14.53
N ALA A 272 -18.85 25.64 14.95
CA ALA A 272 -18.76 26.00 16.36
C ALA A 272 -20.16 25.90 17.01
N LEU A 273 -20.20 25.34 18.22
CA LEU A 273 -21.37 25.32 19.09
C LEU A 273 -21.15 26.29 20.25
N ASP A 274 -22.24 26.70 20.92
CA ASP A 274 -22.16 27.71 21.98
C ASP A 274 -21.13 27.33 23.04
N VAL A 275 -20.33 28.31 23.45
CA VAL A 275 -19.29 28.21 24.48
C VAL A 275 -19.94 27.80 25.80
N GLU A 276 -19.52 26.67 26.39
CA GLU A 276 -19.91 26.34 27.77
C GLU A 276 -19.30 27.39 28.73
N ASP A 277 -19.79 27.49 29.97
CA ASP A 277 -19.37 28.53 30.93
C ASP A 277 -17.85 28.56 31.22
N ASP A 278 -17.08 27.56 30.74
CA ASP A 278 -15.64 27.42 30.87
C ASP A 278 -14.80 28.11 29.77
N GLY A 279 -15.44 28.62 28.72
CA GLY A 279 -14.76 29.31 27.62
C GLY A 279 -14.30 28.39 26.48
N ILE A 280 -14.66 27.09 26.50
CA ILE A 280 -14.29 26.13 25.46
C ILE A 280 -15.39 26.03 24.40
N THR A 281 -14.99 26.06 23.12
CA THR A 281 -15.91 25.96 21.98
C THR A 281 -15.98 24.54 21.46
N ASP A 282 -17.11 23.87 21.66
CA ASP A 282 -17.38 22.58 21.04
C ASP A 282 -17.47 22.71 19.51
N HIS A 283 -16.98 21.70 18.77
CA HIS A 283 -17.10 21.67 17.31
C HIS A 283 -17.95 20.51 16.81
N LYS A 284 -18.77 20.79 15.81
CA LYS A 284 -19.52 19.78 15.06
C LYS A 284 -18.98 19.67 13.63
N LEU A 285 -18.40 18.52 13.32
CA LEU A 285 -17.84 18.18 12.01
C LEU A 285 -18.96 17.61 11.13
N ILE A 286 -19.23 18.19 9.97
CA ILE A 286 -20.35 17.80 9.08
C ILE A 286 -19.79 17.36 7.72
N PHE A 287 -20.18 16.17 7.27
CA PHE A 287 -19.64 15.56 6.04
C PHE A 287 -20.69 14.86 5.19
N ASP A 288 -20.36 14.64 3.92
CA ASP A 288 -21.18 13.87 2.99
C ASP A 288 -21.18 12.37 3.33
N ALA A 289 -22.27 11.68 3.01
CA ALA A 289 -22.32 10.22 3.14
C ALA A 289 -21.29 9.52 2.23
N GLY A 290 -20.62 8.46 2.72
CA GLY A 290 -19.65 7.68 1.94
C GLY A 290 -20.26 6.79 0.85
N SER A 291 -21.57 6.82 0.63
CA SER A 291 -22.25 6.09 -0.45
C SER A 291 -23.52 6.82 -0.90
N ALA A 292 -23.86 6.71 -2.18
CA ALA A 292 -25.17 7.13 -2.70
C ALA A 292 -26.27 6.08 -2.45
N ASN A 293 -25.90 4.84 -2.15
CA ASN A 293 -26.86 3.79 -1.78
C ASN A 293 -27.26 3.99 -0.32
N SER A 294 -28.54 4.31 -0.07
CA SER A 294 -29.04 4.62 1.28
C SER A 294 -28.85 3.48 2.29
N ASN A 295 -28.99 2.22 1.86
CA ASN A 295 -28.79 1.05 2.74
C ASN A 295 -27.33 0.90 3.14
N VAL A 296 -26.40 1.21 2.22
CA VAL A 296 -24.97 1.21 2.51
C VAL A 296 -24.64 2.40 3.40
N ALA A 297 -25.04 3.62 3.01
CA ALA A 297 -24.80 4.84 3.77
C ALA A 297 -25.28 4.76 5.23
N ALA A 298 -26.44 4.14 5.48
CA ALA A 298 -27.00 3.99 6.83
C ALA A 298 -26.18 3.07 7.74
N ARG A 299 -25.41 2.12 7.18
CA ARG A 299 -24.57 1.18 7.96
C ARG A 299 -23.10 1.57 8.03
N LEU A 300 -22.67 2.58 7.26
CA LEU A 300 -21.29 3.05 7.31
C LEU A 300 -20.97 3.59 8.71
N LYS A 301 -19.78 3.27 9.18
CA LYS A 301 -19.17 3.85 10.37
C LYS A 301 -18.20 4.94 9.93
N TYR A 302 -18.28 6.11 10.55
CA TYR A 302 -17.44 7.25 10.21
C TYR A 302 -16.52 7.61 11.35
N SER A 303 -15.29 8.01 11.01
CA SER A 303 -14.35 8.68 11.92
C SER A 303 -13.77 9.90 11.20
N VAL A 304 -13.47 10.95 11.95
CA VAL A 304 -12.68 12.09 11.49
C VAL A 304 -11.36 12.11 12.24
N TYR A 305 -10.27 12.22 11.50
CA TYR A 305 -8.91 12.40 12.00
C TYR A 305 -8.49 13.86 11.74
N TRP A 306 -7.68 14.42 12.63
CA TRP A 306 -7.05 15.71 12.41
C TRP A 306 -5.61 15.71 12.90
N GLU A 307 -4.78 16.50 12.22
CA GLU A 307 -3.37 16.70 12.57
C GLU A 307 -2.92 18.14 12.30
N ASN A 308 -1.95 18.58 13.08
CA ASN A 308 -1.06 19.69 12.80
C ASN A 308 0.37 19.15 12.88
N GLU A 309 1.00 19.00 11.71
CA GLU A 309 2.39 18.52 11.59
C GLU A 309 3.41 19.47 12.24
N GLU A 310 3.16 20.78 12.23
CA GLU A 310 4.09 21.77 12.80
C GLU A 310 4.09 21.74 14.33
N GLU A 311 2.96 21.40 14.93
CA GLU A 311 2.77 21.37 16.38
C GLU A 311 2.82 19.95 16.97
N GLU A 312 3.04 18.92 16.15
CA GLU A 312 2.99 17.50 16.54
C GLU A 312 1.66 17.11 17.24
N VAL A 313 0.57 17.77 16.85
CA VAL A 313 -0.77 17.49 17.40
C VAL A 313 -1.52 16.59 16.45
N PHE A 314 -2.07 15.48 16.95
CA PHE A 314 -2.98 14.64 16.20
C PHE A 314 -4.02 14.00 17.13
N ASP A 315 -5.24 13.81 16.63
CA ASP A 315 -6.30 13.09 17.35
C ASP A 315 -7.42 12.64 16.38
N PHE A 316 -8.37 11.85 16.87
CA PHE A 316 -9.45 11.27 16.07
C PHE A 316 -10.75 11.09 16.85
N THR A 317 -11.87 11.04 16.13
CA THR A 317 -13.17 10.71 16.73
C THR A 317 -13.36 9.20 16.87
N ASP A 318 -14.15 8.77 17.86
CA ASP A 318 -14.72 7.44 17.85
C ASP A 318 -15.61 7.17 16.63
N MET A 319 -15.66 5.91 16.19
CA MET A 319 -16.48 5.52 15.04
C MET A 319 -17.99 5.63 15.32
N THR A 320 -18.69 6.45 14.52
CA THR A 320 -20.15 6.61 14.63
C THR A 320 -20.90 6.02 13.44
N THR A 321 -21.98 5.27 13.69
CA THR A 321 -22.74 4.59 12.61
C THR A 321 -23.83 5.49 12.05
N GLY A 322 -23.84 5.68 10.73
CA GLY A 322 -24.90 6.36 9.98
C GLY A 322 -25.08 7.85 10.29
N LYS A 323 -24.22 8.45 11.12
CA LYS A 323 -24.24 9.87 11.46
C LYS A 323 -23.37 10.64 10.47
N LEU A 324 -23.95 11.64 9.82
CA LEU A 324 -23.24 12.56 8.91
C LEU A 324 -22.70 13.81 9.62
N SER A 325 -22.59 13.70 10.95
CA SER A 325 -21.94 14.70 11.76
C SER A 325 -21.43 14.09 13.06
N ILE A 326 -20.26 14.53 13.52
CA ILE A 326 -19.66 14.11 14.78
C ILE A 326 -19.44 15.35 15.65
N LEU A 327 -19.75 15.24 16.94
CA LEU A 327 -19.44 16.25 17.95
C LEU A 327 -18.05 15.94 18.51
N VAL A 328 -17.20 16.96 18.57
CA VAL A 328 -15.92 16.93 19.26
C VAL A 328 -16.12 17.78 20.52
N PRO A 329 -16.36 17.13 21.68
CA PRO A 329 -16.44 17.84 22.94
C PRO A 329 -15.06 18.42 23.28
N ASP A 330 -15.04 19.53 24.02
CA ASP A 330 -13.84 20.28 24.38
C ASP A 330 -13.14 20.96 23.17
N GLY A 331 -13.79 20.92 22.00
CA GLY A 331 -13.35 21.58 20.78
C GLY A 331 -12.17 20.91 20.07
N LEU A 332 -11.80 21.51 18.95
CA LEU A 332 -10.59 21.24 18.19
C LEU A 332 -9.47 22.20 18.64
N PRO A 333 -8.19 21.80 18.51
CA PRO A 333 -7.05 22.69 18.74
C PRO A 333 -7.18 24.02 17.99
N GLU A 334 -6.87 25.13 18.66
CA GLU A 334 -6.93 26.50 18.12
C GLU A 334 -5.74 26.80 17.17
N THR A 335 -5.61 26.02 16.10
CA THR A 335 -4.49 26.10 15.15
C THR A 335 -4.94 25.69 13.73
N GLU A 336 -4.02 25.68 12.78
CA GLU A 336 -4.28 25.07 11.47
C GLU A 336 -4.33 23.54 11.59
N LEU A 337 -5.40 22.93 11.09
CA LEU A 337 -5.59 21.49 11.09
C LEU A 337 -5.80 20.96 9.68
N THR A 338 -5.16 19.83 9.39
CA THR A 338 -5.50 18.97 8.26
C THR A 338 -6.48 17.92 8.73
N LEU A 339 -7.71 17.92 8.20
CA LEU A 339 -8.77 16.98 8.58
C LEU A 339 -9.06 15.95 7.49
N LYS A 340 -9.27 14.70 7.92
CA LYS A 340 -9.55 13.55 7.04
C LYS A 340 -10.78 12.81 7.53
N VAL A 341 -11.66 12.42 6.61
CA VAL A 341 -12.88 11.68 6.94
C VAL A 341 -12.80 10.26 6.38
N TYR A 342 -12.96 9.28 7.25
CA TYR A 342 -12.99 7.86 6.90
C TYR A 342 -14.41 7.32 7.02
N ALA A 343 -14.77 6.38 6.15
CA ALA A 343 -15.99 5.61 6.24
C ALA A 343 -15.69 4.12 6.05
N TYR A 344 -16.16 3.29 6.98
CA TYR A 344 -15.98 1.85 6.99
C TYR A 344 -17.32 1.12 6.92
N ASP A 345 -17.43 0.13 6.02
CA ASP A 345 -18.57 -0.77 5.92
C ASP A 345 -18.32 -2.04 6.75
N PRO A 346 -18.96 -2.22 7.91
CA PRO A 346 -18.73 -3.39 8.76
C PRO A 346 -19.22 -4.70 8.13
N THR A 347 -20.09 -4.65 7.11
CA THR A 347 -20.59 -5.83 6.40
C THR A 347 -19.60 -6.32 5.36
N THR A 348 -19.05 -5.43 4.54
CA THR A 348 -18.14 -5.79 3.45
C THR A 348 -16.67 -5.70 3.82
N LYS A 349 -16.37 -5.12 4.99
CA LYS A 349 -15.01 -4.80 5.46
C LYS A 349 -14.27 -3.80 4.57
N GLN A 350 -14.97 -3.14 3.67
CA GLN A 350 -14.38 -2.11 2.81
C GLN A 350 -14.35 -0.78 3.56
N PHE A 351 -13.34 0.03 3.26
CA PHE A 351 -13.22 1.39 3.77
C PHE A 351 -13.10 2.35 2.59
N VAL A 352 -13.38 3.63 2.83
CA VAL A 352 -13.18 4.72 1.88
C VAL A 352 -12.81 5.96 2.68
N TYR A 353 -11.97 6.82 2.13
CA TYR A 353 -11.62 8.10 2.73
C TYR A 353 -11.93 9.25 1.78
N ALA A 354 -12.01 10.45 2.34
CA ALA A 354 -11.98 11.70 1.60
C ALA A 354 -10.57 12.28 1.65
N ARG A 355 -10.16 12.96 0.57
CA ARG A 355 -8.89 13.69 0.56
C ARG A 355 -8.82 14.70 1.71
N PRO A 356 -7.63 14.93 2.28
CA PRO A 356 -7.48 15.84 3.41
C PRO A 356 -7.95 17.25 3.06
N VAL A 357 -8.44 17.99 4.06
CA VAL A 357 -8.82 19.40 3.91
C VAL A 357 -8.25 20.23 5.04
N LYS A 358 -7.67 21.38 4.71
CA LYS A 358 -7.09 22.29 5.71
C LYS A 358 -8.12 23.31 6.22
N TYR A 359 -8.13 23.52 7.52
CA TYR A 359 -8.89 24.56 8.20
C TYR A 359 -7.97 25.35 9.13
N ASP A 360 -8.16 26.65 9.20
CA ASP A 360 -7.60 27.51 10.24
C ASP A 360 -8.64 27.65 11.37
N LEU A 361 -8.28 27.20 12.57
CA LEU A 361 -9.09 27.29 13.78
C LEU A 361 -8.47 28.23 14.84
N SER A 362 -7.59 29.15 14.43
CA SER A 362 -7.05 30.19 15.33
C SER A 362 -8.16 31.07 15.94
N ASP A 363 -9.31 31.14 15.29
CA ASP A 363 -10.58 31.61 15.86
C ASP A 363 -11.55 30.41 15.94
N PRO A 364 -11.70 29.77 17.12
CA PRO A 364 -12.49 28.55 17.25
C PRO A 364 -13.99 28.80 17.01
N GLU A 365 -14.48 30.03 17.13
CA GLU A 365 -15.87 30.39 16.85
C GLU A 365 -16.14 30.54 15.34
N ALA A 366 -15.10 30.80 14.54
CA ALA A 366 -15.21 31.00 13.10
C ALA A 366 -14.18 30.20 12.27
N PRO A 367 -14.24 28.84 12.26
CA PRO A 367 -13.32 28.02 11.49
C PRO A 367 -13.32 28.37 10.00
N VAL A 368 -12.14 28.60 9.43
CA VAL A 368 -11.98 29.00 8.02
C VAL A 368 -11.37 27.87 7.22
N ARG A 369 -12.10 27.39 6.20
CA ARG A 369 -11.55 26.42 5.25
C ARG A 369 -10.48 27.09 4.38
N LEU A 370 -9.26 26.56 4.40
CA LEU A 370 -8.16 27.04 3.57
C LEU A 370 -8.27 26.48 2.15
N ARG A 371 -7.74 27.23 1.17
CA ARG A 371 -7.64 26.77 -0.21
C ARG A 371 -6.38 25.94 -0.37
N GLN A 372 -6.54 24.70 -0.85
CA GLN A 372 -5.45 23.84 -1.30
C GLN A 372 -5.02 24.19 -2.72
#